data_AF-A0A7C5GGI3-F1
#
_entry.id   AF-A0A7C5GGI3-F1
#
_cell.length_a   1.000
_cell.length_b   1.000
_cell.length_c   1.000
_cell.angle_alpha   90.00
_cell.angle_beta   90.00
_cell.angle_gamma   90.00
#
_symmetry.space_group_name_H-M   'P 1'
#
loop_
_entity.id
_entity.type
_entity.pdbx_description
1 polymer ?
#
loop_
_entity_poly.entity_id
_entity_poly.type
_entity_poly.pdbx_seq_one_letter_code
_entity_poly.pdbx_strand_id
1 'polypeptide(L)'
;WQLMVPMALANPLAKNFAHLRAEVPHSLVDITHRQIGLIISGPLASAIIGAGCPLDLSEMPVNGCARSVLDKVQVIIMKTDEYTYHLEIMRSFVPFAGQFLRNAANQYEAELALNTTP
;
A
#
# COMPACT_ATOMS: atom_id res chain seq x y z
N TRP A 1 -5.54 -9.61 -10.32
CA TRP A 1 -6.12 -8.26 -10.43
C TRP A 1 -6.80 -7.90 -9.11
N GLN A 2 -6.65 -6.66 -8.66
CA GLN A 2 -7.39 -6.09 -7.54
C GLN A 2 -8.01 -4.78 -8.03
N LEU A 3 -9.30 -4.61 -7.79
CA LEU A 3 -10.02 -3.40 -8.14
C LEU A 3 -10.19 -2.57 -6.86
N MET A 4 -9.76 -1.31 -6.90
CA MET A 4 -10.05 -0.34 -5.85
C MET A 4 -10.92 0.74 -6.44
N VAL A 5 -12.04 0.97 -5.77
CA VAL A 5 -13.03 1.98 -6.15
C VAL A 5 -13.53 2.68 -4.89
N PRO A 6 -13.99 3.94 -5.00
CA PRO A 6 -14.77 4.56 -3.95
C PRO A 6 -15.91 3.65 -3.48
N MET A 7 -16.18 3.62 -2.17
CA MET A 7 -17.19 2.73 -1.57
C MET A 7 -18.57 2.84 -2.22
N ALA A 8 -18.94 4.05 -2.65
CA ALA A 8 -20.20 4.33 -3.35
C ALA A 8 -20.34 3.57 -4.69
N LEU A 9 -19.24 3.18 -5.32
CA LEU A 9 -19.21 2.46 -6.59
C LEU A 9 -19.13 0.94 -6.43
N ALA A 10 -18.91 0.41 -5.23
CA ALA A 10 -18.75 -1.03 -5.01
C ALA A 10 -19.96 -1.84 -5.48
N ASN A 11 -21.16 -1.47 -5.03
CA ASN A 11 -22.40 -2.16 -5.41
C ASN A 11 -22.77 -2.00 -6.90
N PRO A 12 -22.72 -0.79 -7.49
CA PRO A 12 -22.90 -0.62 -8.94
C PRO A 12 -21.93 -1.47 -9.77
N LEU A 13 -20.64 -1.50 -9.38
CA LEU A 13 -19.62 -2.27 -10.08
C LEU A 13 -19.92 -3.77 -10.03
N ALA A 14 -20.23 -4.30 -8.85
CA ALA A 14 -20.56 -5.70 -8.67
C ALA A 14 -21.77 -6.14 -9.53
N LYS A 15 -22.80 -5.30 -9.64
CA LYS A 15 -23.95 -5.54 -10.52
C LYS A 15 -23.55 -5.61 -11.99
N ASN A 16 -22.70 -4.70 -12.45
CA ASN A 16 -22.21 -4.69 -13.83
C ASN A 16 -21.44 -5.98 -14.16
N PHE A 17 -20.56 -6.44 -13.27
CA PHE A 17 -19.86 -7.73 -13.46
C PHE A 17 -20.84 -8.91 -13.47
N ALA A 18 -21.85 -8.93 -12.60
CA ALA A 18 -22.85 -9.99 -12.60
C ALA A 18 -23.58 -10.13 -13.94
N HIS A 19 -23.90 -9.02 -14.61
CA HIS A 19 -24.52 -9.03 -15.94
C HIS A 19 -23.59 -9.62 -17.02
N LEU A 20 -22.29 -9.33 -16.94
CA LEU A 20 -21.30 -9.82 -17.91
C LEU A 20 -21.01 -11.32 -17.80
N ARG A 21 -21.47 -11.98 -16.73
CA ARG A 21 -21.08 -13.37 -16.42
C ARG A 21 -21.56 -14.39 -17.45
N ALA A 22 -22.64 -14.08 -18.17
CA ALA A 22 -23.17 -14.94 -19.24
C ALA A 22 -22.28 -14.96 -20.48
N GLU A 23 -21.53 -13.89 -20.74
CA GLU A 23 -20.72 -13.71 -21.95
C GLU A 23 -19.22 -13.89 -21.67
N VAL A 24 -18.77 -13.50 -20.47
CA VAL A 24 -17.37 -13.50 -20.08
C VAL A 24 -17.19 -14.27 -18.77
N PRO A 25 -16.58 -15.46 -18.78
CA PRO A 25 -16.26 -16.20 -17.56
C PRO A 25 -15.33 -15.40 -16.64
N HIS A 26 -15.77 -15.12 -15.42
CA HIS A 26 -14.96 -14.40 -14.43
C HIS A 26 -15.39 -14.73 -12.99
N SER A 27 -14.57 -14.32 -12.03
CA SER A 27 -14.86 -14.36 -10.60
C SER A 27 -14.56 -13.01 -9.98
N LEU A 28 -15.58 -12.37 -9.42
CA LEU A 28 -15.46 -11.14 -8.64
C LEU A 28 -15.79 -11.45 -7.19
N VAL A 29 -14.88 -11.11 -6.28
CA VAL A 29 -15.02 -11.36 -4.84
C VAL A 29 -14.75 -10.05 -4.13
N ASP A 30 -15.67 -9.65 -3.25
CA ASP A 30 -15.45 -8.51 -2.36
C ASP A 30 -14.47 -8.90 -1.25
N ILE A 31 -13.39 -8.11 -1.14
CA ILE A 31 -12.31 -8.31 -0.17
C ILE A 31 -12.14 -7.10 0.76
N THR A 32 -13.07 -6.16 0.72
CA THR A 32 -13.02 -4.88 1.44
C THR A 32 -12.82 -5.11 2.95
N HIS A 33 -13.47 -6.11 3.53
CA HIS A 33 -13.37 -6.40 4.96
C HIS A 33 -12.04 -7.08 5.37
N ARG A 34 -11.24 -7.59 4.43
CA ARG A 34 -9.97 -8.26 4.78
C ARG A 34 -8.72 -7.43 4.47
N GLN A 35 -8.87 -6.29 3.81
CA GLN A 35 -7.77 -5.37 3.51
C GLN A 35 -7.94 -4.06 4.29
N ILE A 36 -6.84 -3.38 4.53
CA ILE A 36 -6.77 -2.03 5.09
C ILE A 36 -5.70 -1.27 4.31
N GLY A 37 -6.04 -0.06 3.89
CA GLY A 37 -5.13 0.89 3.28
C GLY A 37 -4.38 1.72 4.33
N LEU A 38 -3.08 1.88 4.17
CA LEU A 38 -2.26 2.86 4.90
C LEU A 38 -1.67 3.85 3.91
N ILE A 39 -1.74 5.15 4.23
CA ILE A 39 -1.09 6.20 3.45
C ILE A 39 0.19 6.60 4.17
N ILE A 40 1.31 6.51 3.46
CA ILE A 40 2.63 6.97 3.93
C ILE A 40 3.07 8.11 3.01
N SER A 41 3.31 9.28 3.60
CA SER A 41 3.67 10.48 2.85
C SER A 41 4.84 11.22 3.47
N GLY A 42 5.58 11.93 2.62
CA GLY A 42 6.70 12.78 2.99
C GLY A 42 8.02 12.34 2.34
N PRO A 43 9.07 13.19 2.40
CA PRO A 43 10.32 12.95 1.67
C PRO A 43 11.01 11.62 1.99
N LEU A 44 10.77 11.08 3.19
CA LEU A 44 11.34 9.80 3.65
C LEU A 44 10.44 8.59 3.38
N ALA A 45 9.28 8.75 2.74
CA ALA A 45 8.30 7.67 2.60
C ALA A 45 8.88 6.44 1.88
N SER A 46 9.64 6.65 0.80
CA SER A 46 10.32 5.56 0.08
C SER A 46 11.33 4.83 0.97
N ALA A 47 12.11 5.57 1.77
CA ALA A 47 13.12 5.02 2.67
C ALA A 47 12.50 4.25 3.85
N ILE A 48 11.42 4.77 4.45
CA ILE A 48 10.68 4.14 5.55
C ILE A 48 10.05 2.82 5.11
N ILE A 49 9.42 2.80 3.93
CA ILE A 49 8.84 1.55 3.40
C ILE A 49 9.96 0.61 2.94
N GLY A 50 11.01 1.15 2.32
CA GLY A 50 12.20 0.42 1.87
C GLY A 50 12.97 -0.28 2.99
N ALA A 51 12.86 0.18 4.23
CA ALA A 51 13.47 -0.49 5.39
C ALA A 51 12.97 -1.95 5.57
N GLY A 52 11.78 -2.27 5.07
CA GLY A 52 11.24 -3.64 5.08
C GLY A 52 10.85 -4.18 3.71
N CYS A 53 10.98 -3.39 2.65
CA CYS A 53 10.55 -3.78 1.30
C CYS A 53 11.77 -3.97 0.39
N PRO A 54 11.90 -5.10 -0.32
CA PRO A 54 13.02 -5.36 -1.21
C PRO A 54 12.98 -4.56 -2.52
N LEU A 55 11.86 -3.88 -2.83
CA LEU A 55 11.76 -3.04 -4.03
C LEU A 55 12.46 -1.71 -3.79
N ASP A 56 13.19 -1.23 -4.80
CA ASP A 56 13.60 0.16 -4.84
C ASP A 56 12.38 1.04 -5.18
N LEU A 57 11.83 1.68 -4.14
CA LEU A 57 10.65 2.54 -4.27
C LEU A 57 10.99 3.93 -4.77
N SER A 58 12.27 4.35 -4.70
CA SER A 58 12.69 5.63 -5.24
C SER A 58 12.53 5.66 -6.77
N GLU A 59 12.82 4.52 -7.41
CA GLU A 59 12.70 4.29 -8.85
C GLU A 59 11.27 3.90 -9.31
N MET A 60 10.33 3.69 -8.38
CA MET A 60 8.94 3.43 -8.74
C MET A 60 8.32 4.71 -9.37
N PRO A 61 7.71 4.64 -10.56
CA PRO A 61 7.06 5.80 -11.16
C PRO A 61 5.75 6.16 -10.42
N VAL A 62 5.34 7.43 -10.48
CA VAL A 62 4.01 7.85 -10.02
C VAL A 62 2.93 7.13 -10.84
N ASN A 63 1.86 6.72 -10.17
CA ASN A 63 0.84 5.77 -10.65
C ASN A 63 1.37 4.34 -10.90
N GLY A 64 2.61 4.06 -10.51
CA GLY A 64 3.17 2.73 -10.46
C GLY A 64 2.55 1.92 -9.32
N CYS A 65 2.46 0.60 -9.54
CA CYS A 65 1.95 -0.34 -8.55
C CYS A 65 2.72 -1.65 -8.63
N ALA A 66 3.08 -2.19 -7.47
CA ALA A 66 3.72 -3.49 -7.36
C ALA A 66 3.21 -4.26 -6.14
N ARG A 67 3.21 -5.59 -6.26
CA ARG A 67 3.07 -6.47 -5.11
C ARG A 67 4.45 -6.80 -4.58
N SER A 68 4.61 -6.72 -3.26
CA SER A 68 5.86 -7.02 -2.58
C SER A 68 5.60 -7.63 -1.21
N VAL A 69 6.63 -7.64 -0.37
CA VAL A 69 6.59 -7.95 1.04
C VAL A 69 7.14 -6.74 1.82
N LEU A 70 6.54 -6.42 2.96
CA LEU A 70 7.06 -5.51 3.97
C LEU A 70 7.43 -6.35 5.20
N ASP A 71 8.73 -6.55 5.43
CA ASP A 71 9.31 -7.54 6.34
C ASP A 71 8.79 -8.95 6.04
N LYS A 72 7.71 -9.38 6.70
CA LYS A 72 7.07 -10.70 6.52
C LYS A 72 5.63 -10.60 6.00
N VAL A 73 5.14 -9.39 5.74
CA VAL A 73 3.74 -9.14 5.39
C VAL A 73 3.61 -8.87 3.90
N GLN A 74 2.75 -9.62 3.20
CA GLN A 74 2.43 -9.31 1.81
C GLN A 74 1.74 -7.94 1.72
N VAL A 75 2.20 -7.11 0.78
CA VAL A 75 1.70 -5.75 0.57
C VAL A 75 1.53 -5.47 -0.92
N ILE A 76 0.52 -4.69 -1.27
CA ILE A 76 0.47 -4.00 -2.57
C ILE A 76 0.83 -2.54 -2.31
N ILE A 77 1.79 -2.04 -3.06
CA ILE A 77 2.33 -0.69 -2.95
C ILE A 77 1.93 0.07 -4.20
N MET A 78 1.30 1.23 -4.02
CA MET A 78 0.99 2.16 -5.11
C MET A 78 1.64 3.50 -4.80
N LYS A 79 2.40 4.05 -5.75
CA LYS A 79 2.92 5.41 -5.64
C LYS A 79 1.90 6.37 -6.22
N THR A 80 1.15 7.06 -5.36
CA THR A 80 0.05 7.94 -5.78
C THR A 80 0.53 9.36 -6.07
N ASP A 81 1.70 9.74 -5.56
CA ASP A 81 2.38 11.02 -5.81
C ASP A 81 3.90 10.85 -5.62
N GLU A 82 4.71 11.88 -5.90
CA GLU A 82 6.17 11.87 -5.79
C GLU A 82 6.67 11.28 -4.46
N TYR A 83 6.04 11.70 -3.36
CA TYR A 83 6.38 11.31 -1.99
C TYR A 83 5.23 10.62 -1.24
N THR A 84 4.23 10.10 -1.96
CA THR A 84 3.05 9.48 -1.33
C THR A 84 2.82 8.07 -1.85
N TYR A 85 2.70 7.14 -0.90
CA TYR A 85 2.44 5.74 -1.17
C TYR A 85 1.20 5.27 -0.44
N HIS A 86 0.36 4.52 -1.14
CA HIS A 86 -0.75 3.76 -0.58
C HIS A 86 -0.35 2.29 -0.46
N LEU A 87 -0.43 1.74 0.75
CA LEU A 87 -0.16 0.35 1.06
C LEU A 87 -1.47 -0.39 1.34
N GLU A 88 -1.77 -1.45 0.60
CA GLU A 88 -2.86 -2.37 0.91
C GLU A 88 -2.30 -3.58 1.67
N ILE A 89 -2.79 -3.76 2.91
CA ILE A 89 -2.31 -4.76 3.84
C ILE A 89 -3.48 -5.62 4.34
N MET A 90 -3.26 -6.91 4.56
CA MET A 90 -4.26 -7.75 5.23
C MET A 90 -4.56 -7.21 6.63
N ARG A 91 -5.85 -7.03 6.95
CA ARG A 91 -6.34 -6.36 8.16
C ARG A 91 -5.64 -6.83 9.45
N SER A 92 -5.43 -8.13 9.63
CA SER A 92 -4.83 -8.68 10.86
C SER A 92 -3.35 -8.33 11.03
N PHE A 93 -2.64 -7.97 9.96
CA PHE A 93 -1.23 -7.57 10.02
C PHE A 93 -1.03 -6.06 10.18
N VAL A 94 -2.09 -5.25 10.13
CA VAL A 94 -2.00 -3.78 10.25
C VAL A 94 -1.32 -3.33 11.54
N PRO A 95 -1.60 -3.90 12.74
CA PRO A 95 -0.90 -3.48 13.95
C PRO A 95 0.61 -3.70 13.86
N PHE A 96 1.03 -4.84 13.30
CA PHE A 96 2.44 -5.16 13.08
C PHE A 96 3.08 -4.21 12.06
N ALA A 97 2.50 -4.10 10.86
CA ALA A 97 3.05 -3.27 9.79
C ALA A 97 3.11 -1.79 10.20
N GLY A 98 2.07 -1.29 10.88
CA GLY A 98 2.06 0.06 11.41
C GLY A 98 3.15 0.29 12.47
N GLN A 99 3.41 -0.69 13.34
CA GLN A 99 4.49 -0.58 14.32
C GLN A 99 5.87 -0.60 13.66
N PHE A 100 6.07 -1.48 12.68
CA PHE A 100 7.28 -1.54 11.88
C PHE A 100 7.59 -0.18 11.22
N LEU A 101 6.60 0.40 10.53
CA LEU A 101 6.74 1.68 9.84
C LEU A 101 7.04 2.83 10.80
N ARG A 102 6.40 2.88 11.98
CA ARG A 102 6.71 3.87 13.02
C ARG A 102 8.12 3.73 13.56
N ASN A 103 8.59 2.50 13.78
CA ASN A 103 9.95 2.27 14.26
C ASN A 103 10.98 2.73 13.22
N ALA A 104 10.76 2.42 11.94
CA ALA A 104 11.61 2.90 10.85
C ALA A 104 11.62 4.44 10.76
N ALA A 105 10.45 5.09 10.87
CA ALA A 105 10.36 6.54 10.88
C ALA A 105 11.17 7.17 12.03
N ASN A 106 11.00 6.67 13.26
CA ASN A 106 11.75 7.14 14.43
C ASN A 106 13.27 6.99 14.25
N GLN A 107 13.73 5.90 13.62
CA GLN A 107 15.15 5.68 13.36
C GLN A 107 15.70 6.74 12.39
N TYR A 108 15.01 7.01 11.29
CA TYR A 108 15.43 8.05 10.34
C TYR A 108 15.38 9.46 10.95
N GLU A 109 14.40 9.75 11.80
CA GLU A 109 14.33 11.02 12.54
C GLU A 109 15.55 11.18 13.47
N ALA A 110 15.91 10.12 14.20
CA ALA A 110 17.09 10.12 15.07
C ALA A 110 18.40 10.29 14.28
N GLU A 111 18.54 9.63 13.13
CA GLU A 111 19.70 9.76 12.25
C GLU A 111 19.85 11.18 11.69
N LEU A 112 18.74 11.81 11.27
CA LEU A 112 18.74 13.19 10.81
C LEU A 112 19.16 14.15 11.93
N ALA A 113 18.66 13.96 13.15
CA ALA A 113 19.03 14.78 14.29
C ALA A 113 20.54 14.73 14.57
N LEU A 114 21.14 13.53 14.55
CA LEU A 114 22.59 13.36 14.73
C LEU A 114 23.39 14.07 13.63
N ASN A 115 22.99 13.93 12.36
CA ASN A 115 23.66 14.54 11.22
C ASN A 115 23.52 16.07 11.13
N THR A 116 22.63 16.67 11.91
CA THR A 116 22.45 18.13 12.00
C THR A 116 23.20 18.77 13.18
N THR A 117 23.91 17.98 13.98
CA THR A 117 24.73 18.49 15.09
C THR A 117 26.08 18.94 14.53
N PRO A 118 26.50 20.22 14.73
CA PRO A 118 27.75 20.75 14.20
C PRO A 118 29.01 20.10 14.81
#